data_AF-A0A354I3Y6-F1
#
_entry.id   AF-A0A354I3Y6-F1
#
_cell.length_a   1.000
_cell.length_b   1.000
_cell.length_c   1.000
_cell.angle_alpha   90.00
_cell.angle_beta   90.00
_cell.angle_gamma   90.00
#
_symmetry.space_group_name_H-M   'P 1'
#
loop_
_entity.id
_entity.type
_entity.pdbx_description
1 polymer ?
#
loop_
_entity_poly.entity_id
_entity_poly.type
_entity_poly.pdbx_seq_one_letter_code
_entity_poly.pdbx_strand_id
1 'polypeptide(L)'
;VVRLAERYSCEGADGLYLYNFSGDGKSQEEFLATLRRIEKQIDIPFYAGIYVERLEDAKKALYTGASKVVLRKALLPSEEELEQILARFGKDKLSIEIDMKAD
;
A
#
# COMPACT_ATOMS: atom_id res chain seq x y z
N VAL A 1 1.54 -1.88 -15.81
CA VAL A 1 2.02 -1.22 -14.57
C VAL A 1 3.46 -1.59 -14.25
N VAL A 2 3.86 -2.88 -14.22
CA VAL A 2 5.27 -3.28 -13.93
C VAL A 2 6.31 -2.53 -14.77
N ARG A 3 6.16 -2.53 -16.11
CA ARG A 3 7.07 -1.78 -17.01
C ARG A 3 7.08 -0.27 -16.78
N LEU A 4 5.99 0.31 -16.29
CA LEU A 4 5.92 1.73 -15.97
C LEU A 4 6.66 2.02 -14.66
N ALA A 5 6.53 1.15 -13.66
CA ALA A 5 7.26 1.26 -12.40
C ALA A 5 8.78 1.19 -12.63
N GLU A 6 9.23 0.22 -13.43
CA GLU A 6 10.64 0.11 -13.86
C GLU A 6 11.11 1.38 -14.57
N ARG A 7 10.32 1.89 -15.53
CA ARG A 7 10.64 3.11 -16.26
C ARG A 7 10.77 4.32 -15.32
N TYR A 8 9.82 4.53 -14.41
CA TYR A 8 9.89 5.65 -13.45
C TYR A 8 11.05 5.51 -12.46
N SER A 9 11.38 4.28 -12.06
CA SER A 9 12.60 4.00 -11.29
C SER A 9 13.85 4.44 -12.06
N CYS A 10 13.96 4.10 -13.35
CA CYS A 10 15.08 4.51 -14.19
C CYS A 10 15.12 6.01 -14.50
N GLU A 11 13.96 6.68 -14.52
CA GLU A 11 13.84 8.13 -14.73
C GLU A 11 14.12 8.96 -13.47
N GLY A 12 14.48 8.31 -12.35
CA GLY A 12 14.94 8.98 -11.14
C GLY A 12 13.84 9.36 -10.16
N ALA A 13 12.70 8.66 -10.17
CA ALA A 13 11.68 8.85 -9.13
C ALA A 13 12.22 8.42 -7.75
N ASP A 14 11.97 9.20 -6.71
CA ASP A 14 12.38 8.85 -5.34
C ASP A 14 11.52 7.73 -4.71
N GLY A 15 10.36 7.47 -5.28
CA GLY A 15 9.48 6.40 -4.86
C GLY A 15 8.17 6.36 -5.66
N LEU A 16 7.45 5.25 -5.54
CA LEU A 16 6.19 5.03 -6.27
C LEU A 16 5.02 4.86 -5.31
N TYR A 17 3.93 5.60 -5.54
CA TYR A 17 2.65 5.30 -4.90
C TYR A 17 1.81 4.42 -5.83
N LEU A 18 1.58 3.18 -5.41
CA LEU A 18 0.83 2.19 -6.16
C LEU A 18 -0.51 1.97 -5.46
N TYR A 19 -1.60 2.28 -6.16
CA TYR A 19 -2.94 2.24 -5.59
C TYR A 19 -3.88 1.38 -6.44
N ASN A 20 -4.75 0.60 -5.79
CA ASN A 20 -5.88 -0.07 -6.44
C ASN A 20 -7.21 0.38 -5.84
N PHE A 21 -8.12 0.89 -6.67
CA PHE A 21 -9.47 1.29 -6.27
C PHE A 21 -10.47 0.14 -6.22
N SER A 22 -10.11 -1.06 -6.68
CA SER A 22 -10.98 -2.23 -6.62
C SER A 22 -11.22 -2.66 -5.17
N GLY A 23 -12.49 -2.87 -4.82
CA GLY A 23 -12.93 -3.32 -3.50
C GLY A 23 -13.26 -4.81 -3.40
N ASP A 24 -12.97 -5.61 -4.44
CA ASP A 24 -13.19 -7.06 -4.40
C ASP A 24 -11.89 -7.82 -4.06
N GLY A 25 -12.02 -8.90 -3.30
CA GLY A 25 -10.88 -9.68 -2.81
C GLY A 25 -10.02 -10.30 -3.91
N LYS A 26 -10.59 -10.62 -5.08
CA LYS A 26 -9.81 -11.19 -6.21
C LYS A 26 -8.88 -10.14 -6.80
N SER A 27 -9.39 -8.95 -7.09
CA SER A 27 -8.58 -7.81 -7.55
C SER A 27 -7.49 -7.44 -6.56
N GLN A 28 -7.76 -7.56 -5.26
CA GLN A 28 -6.77 -7.31 -4.21
C GLN A 28 -5.63 -8.34 -4.25
N GLU A 29 -5.93 -9.64 -4.39
CA GLU A 29 -4.90 -10.68 -4.52
C GLU A 29 -4.04 -10.49 -5.77
N GLU A 30 -4.66 -10.17 -6.91
CA GLU A 30 -3.96 -9.85 -8.16
C GLU A 30 -3.06 -8.61 -8.01
N PHE A 31 -3.54 -7.60 -7.27
CA PHE A 31 -2.76 -6.41 -6.96
C PHE A 31 -1.55 -6.74 -6.10
N LEU A 32 -1.71 -7.50 -5.01
CA LEU A 32 -0.60 -7.94 -4.15
C LEU A 32 0.44 -8.76 -4.93
N ALA A 33 -0.01 -9.62 -5.86
CA ALA A 33 0.88 -10.34 -6.76
C ALA A 33 1.64 -9.40 -7.71
N THR A 34 0.99 -8.34 -8.18
CA THR A 34 1.62 -7.30 -9.00
C THR A 34 2.65 -6.50 -8.21
N LEU A 35 2.35 -6.12 -6.96
CA LEU A 35 3.31 -5.43 -6.08
C LEU A 35 4.58 -6.26 -5.87
N ARG A 36 4.45 -7.56 -5.58
CA ARG A 36 5.59 -8.49 -5.47
C ARG A 36 6.44 -8.58 -6.74
N ARG A 37 5.82 -8.38 -7.91
CA ARG A 37 6.56 -8.34 -9.19
C ARG A 37 7.25 -7.01 -9.40
N ILE A 38 6.64 -5.91 -8.98
CA ILE A 38 7.22 -4.57 -9.08
C ILE A 38 8.43 -4.45 -8.15
N GLU A 39 8.33 -4.94 -6.92
CA GLU A 39 9.41 -4.90 -5.94
C GLU A 39 10.72 -5.51 -6.47
N LYS A 40 10.62 -6.60 -7.24
CA LYS A 40 11.78 -7.26 -7.87
C LYS A 40 12.38 -6.51 -9.06
N GLN A 41 11.80 -5.39 -9.49
CA GLN A 41 12.15 -4.69 -10.73
C GLN A 41 12.51 -3.22 -10.50
N ILE A 42 12.37 -2.71 -9.28
CA ILE A 42 12.68 -1.33 -8.93
C ILE A 42 13.63 -1.30 -7.73
N ASP A 43 14.54 -0.34 -7.73
CA ASP A 43 15.50 -0.15 -6.61
C ASP A 43 15.07 1.01 -5.68
N ILE A 44 13.87 1.55 -5.88
CA ILE A 44 13.30 2.66 -5.13
C ILE A 44 12.13 2.19 -4.25
N PRO A 45 11.85 2.85 -3.12
CA PRO A 45 10.74 2.47 -2.26
C PRO A 45 9.41 2.64 -2.98
N PHE A 46 8.47 1.75 -2.71
CA PHE A 46 7.07 1.95 -3.09
C PHE A 46 6.14 1.91 -1.88
N TYR A 47 5.03 2.63 -2.02
CA TYR A 47 3.95 2.72 -1.04
C TYR A 47 2.71 2.07 -1.64
N ALA A 48 2.09 1.17 -0.89
CA ALA A 48 0.92 0.43 -1.34
C ALA A 48 -0.35 1.01 -0.74
N GLY A 49 -1.19 1.62 -1.56
CA GLY A 49 -2.54 1.98 -1.19
C GLY A 49 -3.49 0.83 -1.49
N ILE A 50 -4.12 0.30 -0.44
CA ILE A 50 -5.04 -0.83 -0.55
C ILE A 50 -6.31 -0.57 0.25
N TYR A 51 -7.39 -1.20 -0.20
CA TYR A 51 -8.58 -1.39 0.62
C TYR A 51 -8.25 -2.40 1.73
N VAL A 52 -8.34 -1.98 3.00
CA VAL A 52 -8.11 -2.84 4.17
C VAL A 52 -9.44 -3.11 4.83
N GLU A 53 -9.93 -4.33 4.71
CA GLU A 53 -11.08 -4.80 5.50
C GLU A 53 -10.63 -5.40 6.82
N ARG A 54 -9.49 -6.08 6.80
CA ARG A 54 -8.95 -6.80 7.95
C ARG A 54 -7.50 -6.45 8.14
N LEU A 55 -7.06 -6.52 9.39
CA LEU A 55 -5.66 -6.38 9.77
C LEU A 55 -4.70 -7.22 8.91
N GLU A 56 -5.15 -8.40 8.48
CA GLU A 56 -4.37 -9.31 7.63
C GLU A 56 -4.05 -8.73 6.24
N ASP A 57 -4.87 -7.84 5.71
CA ASP A 57 -4.66 -7.23 4.40
C ASP A 57 -3.48 -6.26 4.41
N ALA A 58 -3.37 -5.47 5.48
CA ALA A 58 -2.22 -4.61 5.73
C ALA A 58 -0.93 -5.44 5.86
N LYS A 59 -0.99 -6.59 6.54
CA LYS A 59 0.17 -7.51 6.62
C LYS A 59 0.59 -8.00 5.24
N LYS A 60 -0.38 -8.50 4.45
CA LYS A 60 -0.11 -9.02 3.11
C LYS A 60 0.54 -7.96 2.22
N ALA A 61 0.08 -6.71 2.29
CA ALA A 61 0.66 -5.60 1.55
C ALA A 61 2.10 -5.29 1.99
N LEU A 62 2.38 -5.21 3.29
CA LEU A 62 3.74 -5.01 3.79
C LEU A 62 4.68 -6.16 3.38
N TYR A 63 4.19 -7.41 3.38
CA TYR A 63 4.97 -8.56 2.92
C TYR A 63 5.21 -8.61 1.40
N THR A 64 4.64 -7.69 0.62
CA THR A 64 5.05 -7.53 -0.78
C THR A 64 6.37 -6.79 -0.94
N GLY A 65 6.95 -6.28 0.16
CA GLY A 65 8.12 -5.40 0.17
C GLY A 65 7.75 -3.90 0.13
N ALA A 66 6.47 -3.58 0.31
CA ALA A 66 6.02 -2.20 0.41
C ALA A 66 6.72 -1.50 1.58
N SER A 67 7.27 -0.32 1.33
CA SER A 67 7.90 0.48 2.37
C SER A 67 6.88 1.00 3.37
N LYS A 68 5.67 1.34 2.89
CA LYS A 68 4.51 1.74 3.71
C LYS A 68 3.22 1.25 3.07
N VAL A 69 2.20 1.04 3.91
CA VAL A 69 0.82 0.85 3.49
C VAL A 69 0.03 2.12 3.77
N VAL A 70 -0.75 2.54 2.78
CA VAL A 70 -1.63 3.71 2.87
C VAL A 70 -3.07 3.22 3.03
N LEU A 71 -3.68 3.60 4.16
CA LEU A 71 -5.06 3.29 4.51
C LEU A 71 -5.97 4.47 4.17
N ARG A 72 -7.11 4.22 3.55
CA ARG A 72 -8.08 5.29 3.29
C ARG A 72 -8.84 5.63 4.56
N LYS A 73 -8.98 6.92 4.90
CA LYS A 73 -9.68 7.37 6.12
C LYS A 73 -11.10 6.81 6.25
N ALA A 74 -11.84 6.75 5.14
CA ALA A 74 -13.22 6.23 5.11
C ALA A 74 -13.33 4.74 5.47
N LEU A 75 -12.20 4.03 5.48
CA LEU A 75 -12.08 2.59 5.65
C LEU A 75 -11.10 2.26 6.76
N LEU A 76 -10.92 3.21 7.69
CA LEU A 76 -10.08 2.94 8.84
C LEU A 76 -10.69 1.80 9.65
N PRO A 77 -9.88 0.80 10.02
CA PRO A 77 -10.32 -0.24 10.92
C PRO A 77 -10.59 0.36 12.31
N SER A 78 -11.13 -0.45 13.22
CA SER A 78 -11.32 -0.01 14.60
C SER A 78 -10.01 0.47 15.24
N GLU A 79 -10.09 1.33 16.25
CA GLU A 79 -8.91 1.86 16.94
C GLU A 79 -8.03 0.74 17.50
N GLU A 80 -8.64 -0.31 18.04
CA GLU A 80 -7.96 -1.51 18.55
C GLU A 80 -7.19 -2.25 17.45
N GLU A 81 -7.79 -2.42 16.26
CA GLU A 81 -7.10 -3.03 15.11
C GLU A 81 -5.95 -2.16 14.61
N LEU A 82 -6.13 -0.83 14.59
CA LEU A 82 -5.05 0.09 14.22
C LEU A 82 -3.87 -0.02 15.20
N GLU A 83 -4.14 -0.03 16.51
CA GLU A 83 -3.12 -0.23 17.54
C GLU A 83 -2.36 -1.54 17.36
N GLN A 84 -3.06 -2.64 17.03
CA GLN A 84 -2.41 -3.92 16.75
C GLN A 84 -1.47 -3.85 15.53
N ILE A 85 -1.85 -3.14 14.47
CA ILE A 85 -0.97 -2.95 13.30
C ILE A 85 0.26 -2.12 13.70
N LEU A 86 0.05 -1.01 14.41
CA LEU A 86 1.12 -0.11 14.85
C LEU A 86 2.09 -0.81 15.81
N ALA A 87 1.58 -1.65 16.72
CA ALA A 87 2.39 -2.44 17.64
C ALA A 87 3.24 -3.48 16.91
N ARG A 88 2.74 -4.03 15.80
CA ARG A 88 3.44 -5.09 15.04
C ARG A 88 4.46 -4.55 14.03
N PHE A 89 4.15 -3.47 13.31
CA PHE A 89 4.96 -3.00 12.19
C PHE A 89 5.64 -1.65 12.43
N GLY A 90 5.22 -0.91 13.46
CA GLY A 90 5.71 0.43 13.73
C GLY A 90 4.89 1.51 13.01
N LYS A 91 4.94 2.72 13.56
CA LYS A 91 4.19 3.88 13.06
C LYS A 91 4.70 4.37 11.70
N ASP A 92 5.95 4.09 11.36
CA ASP A 92 6.59 4.48 10.10
C ASP A 92 6.08 3.68 8.88
N LYS A 93 5.48 2.51 9.11
CA LYS A 93 4.96 1.62 8.08
C LYS A 93 3.53 1.92 7.63
N LEU A 94 2.85 2.84 8.33
CA LEU A 94 1.47 3.20 8.04
C LEU A 94 1.34 4.66 7.65
N SER A 95 0.42 4.94 6.75
CA SER A 95 -0.01 6.28 6.39
C SER A 95 -1.51 6.28 6.18
N ILE A 96 -2.16 7.41 6.46
CA ILE A 96 -3.61 7.56 6.30
C ILE A 96 -3.84 8.57 5.17
N GLU A 97 -4.55 8.14 4.14
CA GLU A 97 -5.04 9.00 3.06
C GLU A 97 -6.30 9.74 3.54
N ILE A 98 -6.23 11.07 3.57
CA ILE A 98 -7.33 11.95 3.93
C ILE A 98 -7.78 12.68 2.67
N ASP A 99 -8.98 12.35 2.20
CA ASP A 99 -9.65 13.09 1.14
C ASP A 99 -10.34 14.32 1.78
N MET A 100 -9.89 15.52 1.40
CA MET A 100 -10.48 16.77 1.85
C MET A 100 -11.15 17.44 0.67
N LYS A 101 -12.46 17.70 0.78
CA LYS A 101 -13.09 18.71 -0.08
C LYS A 101 -12.68 20.07 0.43
N ALA A 102 -12.04 20.86 -0.44
CA ALA A 102 -11.89 22.29 -0.20
C ALA A 102 -13.27 22.94 -0.35
N ASP A 103 -13.67 23.74 0.65
CA ASP A 103 -14.82 24.64 0.56
C ASP A 103 -14.53 25.81 -0.39
#